data_AF-A0A9P5QFI6-F1
#
_entry.id   AF-A0A9P5QFI6-F1
#
_cell.length_a   1.000
_cell.length_b   1.000
_cell.length_c   1.000
_cell.angle_alpha   90.00
_cell.angle_beta   90.00
_cell.angle_gamma   90.00
#
_symmetry.space_group_name_H-M   'P 1'
#
loop_
_entity.id
_entity.type
_entity.pdbx_description
1 polymer ?
#
loop_
_entity_poly.entity_id
_entity_poly.type
_entity_poly.pdbx_seq_one_letter_code
_entity_poly.pdbx_strand_id
1 'polypeptide(L)'
;MLTPPEQFGIVEPGLYRSDTLHPSHFPFIRSLNLKTAILLTPELPSRAMSNFFEENQIRLIDLALGSWKNNSNNPSHSSNINTTSDGQGGQGLSESGNAGQNNSVALATPSVPAALFQTSWWKPLSEELIKDGLEMVLDAKNYPIIVMDTSGIHEIGTFMGCLRRLQHWNFSSIIVEYRAYAGSKARYVNEQFIELFDIDWITLPHCLPTWWIEQEQMWREEEEERELQLELEREQEAQRRNDQQRQQLAITAEAAPS
;
A
#
# COMPACT_ATOMS: atom_id res chain seq x y z
N MET A 1 -23.73 -22.24 -7.14
CA MET A 1 -23.61 -20.94 -7.84
C MET A 1 -22.37 -20.27 -7.30
N LEU A 2 -21.50 -19.75 -8.16
CA LEU A 2 -20.37 -18.95 -7.72
C LEU A 2 -20.89 -17.53 -7.50
N THR A 3 -20.80 -17.02 -6.28
CA THR A 3 -21.27 -15.68 -5.93
C THR A 3 -20.04 -14.84 -5.59
N PRO A 4 -19.65 -13.88 -6.45
CA PRO A 4 -18.57 -12.95 -6.10
C PRO A 4 -19.00 -12.05 -4.94
N PRO A 5 -18.05 -11.56 -4.12
CA PRO A 5 -18.29 -10.46 -3.18
C PRO A 5 -18.85 -9.21 -3.87
N GLU A 6 -19.53 -8.35 -3.12
CA GLU A 6 -20.24 -7.19 -3.68
C GLU A 6 -19.27 -6.20 -4.35
N GLN A 7 -18.10 -5.99 -3.76
CA GLN A 7 -17.09 -5.05 -4.27
C GLN A 7 -15.94 -5.74 -4.99
N PHE A 8 -16.18 -6.94 -5.49
CA PHE A 8 -15.19 -7.67 -6.25
C PHE A 8 -14.89 -6.99 -7.59
N GLY A 9 -13.60 -6.89 -7.92
CA GLY A 9 -13.14 -6.38 -9.21
C GLY A 9 -11.80 -6.96 -9.61
N ILE A 10 -11.58 -7.08 -10.91
CA ILE A 10 -10.26 -7.33 -11.48
C ILE A 10 -9.61 -5.96 -11.70
N VAL A 11 -8.44 -5.74 -11.08
CA VAL A 11 -7.70 -4.47 -11.21
C VAL A 11 -6.69 -4.59 -12.35
N GLU A 12 -5.93 -5.69 -12.34
CA GLU A 12 -4.97 -6.10 -13.36
C GLU A 12 -4.96 -7.64 -13.45
N PRO A 13 -4.36 -8.27 -14.49
CA PRO A 13 -4.25 -9.72 -14.57
C PRO A 13 -3.65 -10.36 -13.30
N GLY A 14 -4.49 -11.08 -12.55
CA GLY A 14 -4.11 -11.74 -11.30
C GLY A 14 -4.04 -10.83 -10.07
N LEU A 15 -4.38 -9.54 -10.19
CA LEU A 15 -4.59 -8.60 -9.08
C LEU A 15 -6.08 -8.28 -8.95
N TYR A 16 -6.64 -8.60 -7.79
CA TYR A 16 -8.06 -8.44 -7.51
C TYR A 16 -8.29 -7.49 -6.34
N ARG A 17 -9.50 -6.94 -6.28
CA ARG A 17 -10.03 -6.18 -5.15
C ARG A 17 -11.31 -6.80 -4.61
N SER A 18 -11.62 -6.59 -3.34
CA SER A 18 -12.89 -7.00 -2.73
C SER A 18 -13.16 -6.26 -1.42
N ASP A 19 -14.42 -6.26 -1.00
CA ASP A 19 -14.82 -6.11 0.41
C ASP A 19 -14.50 -7.39 1.21
N THR A 20 -14.88 -7.42 2.49
CA THR A 20 -14.65 -8.58 3.35
C THR A 20 -15.32 -9.84 2.82
N LEU A 21 -14.70 -11.01 3.03
CA LEU A 21 -15.22 -12.26 2.50
C LEU A 21 -16.18 -12.94 3.47
N HIS A 22 -17.28 -13.44 2.93
CA HIS A 22 -18.24 -14.28 3.62
C HIS A 22 -18.23 -15.71 3.08
N PRO A 23 -18.69 -16.71 3.86
CA PRO A 23 -18.69 -18.12 3.42
C PRO A 23 -19.39 -18.38 2.08
N SER A 24 -20.39 -17.56 1.72
CA SER A 24 -21.07 -17.59 0.42
C SER A 24 -20.12 -17.33 -0.76
N HIS A 25 -19.02 -16.59 -0.55
CA HIS A 25 -18.07 -16.18 -1.58
C HIS A 25 -16.94 -17.19 -1.77
N PHE A 26 -16.68 -18.05 -0.78
CA PHE A 26 -15.52 -18.96 -0.75
C PHE A 26 -15.41 -19.86 -1.99
N PRO A 27 -16.50 -20.44 -2.54
CA PRO A 27 -16.40 -21.21 -3.78
C PRO A 27 -15.89 -20.36 -4.96
N PHE A 28 -16.30 -19.10 -5.06
CA PHE A 28 -15.84 -18.17 -6.09
C PHE A 28 -14.37 -17.81 -5.87
N ILE A 29 -13.99 -17.42 -4.66
CA ILE A 29 -12.61 -17.04 -4.33
C ILE A 29 -11.63 -18.20 -4.55
N ARG A 30 -12.06 -19.43 -4.26
CA ARG A 30 -11.26 -20.65 -4.54
C ARG A 30 -10.94 -20.80 -6.02
N SER A 31 -11.87 -20.42 -6.91
CA SER A 31 -11.66 -20.52 -8.36
C SER A 31 -10.57 -19.57 -8.89
N LEU A 32 -10.24 -18.51 -8.14
CA LEU A 32 -9.18 -17.57 -8.49
C LEU A 32 -7.78 -18.12 -8.19
N ASN A 33 -7.67 -19.20 -7.42
CA ASN A 33 -6.40 -19.82 -6.99
C ASN A 33 -5.43 -18.80 -6.39
N LEU A 34 -5.94 -17.96 -5.48
CA LEU A 34 -5.15 -16.92 -4.84
C LEU A 34 -3.96 -17.52 -4.08
N LYS A 35 -2.84 -16.79 -4.10
CA LYS A 35 -1.65 -17.08 -3.30
C LYS A 35 -1.52 -16.13 -2.12
N THR A 36 -1.90 -14.86 -2.32
CA THR A 36 -1.76 -13.80 -1.31
C THR A 36 -3.06 -13.03 -1.15
N ALA A 37 -3.37 -12.64 0.08
CA ALA A 37 -4.42 -11.69 0.41
C ALA A 37 -3.85 -10.57 1.29
N ILE A 38 -4.10 -9.31 0.92
CA ILE A 38 -3.71 -8.13 1.70
C ILE A 38 -4.96 -7.56 2.35
N LEU A 39 -4.92 -7.33 3.66
CA LEU A 39 -5.96 -6.63 4.42
C LEU A 39 -5.47 -5.23 4.81
N LEU A 40 -6.26 -4.22 4.43
CA LEU A 40 -5.94 -2.81 4.66
C LEU A 40 -6.55 -2.25 5.96
N THR A 41 -7.46 -2.98 6.60
CA THR A 41 -8.13 -2.55 7.85
C THR A 41 -7.59 -3.30 9.07
N PRO A 42 -7.54 -2.66 10.25
CA PRO A 42 -7.06 -3.29 11.50
C PRO A 42 -8.08 -4.27 12.09
N GLU A 43 -9.21 -4.47 11.41
CA GLU A 43 -10.26 -5.37 11.86
C GLU A 43 -9.81 -6.81 11.71
N LEU A 44 -9.93 -7.58 12.79
CA LEU A 44 -9.55 -8.98 12.76
C LEU A 44 -10.40 -9.75 11.75
N PRO A 45 -9.77 -10.56 10.88
CA PRO A 45 -10.50 -11.39 9.94
C PRO A 45 -11.43 -12.35 10.69
N SER A 46 -12.64 -12.55 10.15
CA SER A 46 -13.59 -13.51 10.74
C SER A 46 -12.98 -14.91 10.77
N ARG A 47 -13.34 -15.73 11.76
CA ARG A 47 -12.83 -17.12 11.87
C ARG A 47 -13.06 -17.93 10.59
N ALA A 48 -14.20 -17.71 9.92
CA ALA A 48 -14.49 -18.38 8.67
C ALA A 48 -13.51 -17.98 7.55
N MET A 49 -13.21 -16.69 7.42
CA MET A 49 -12.26 -16.19 6.42
C MET A 49 -10.84 -16.66 6.72
N SER A 50 -10.41 -16.61 7.98
CA SER A 50 -9.10 -17.09 8.42
C SER A 50 -8.92 -18.58 8.13
N ASN A 51 -9.90 -19.40 8.52
CA ASN A 51 -9.89 -20.84 8.23
C ASN A 51 -9.84 -21.10 6.72
N PHE A 52 -10.63 -20.35 5.93
CA PHE A 52 -10.62 -20.49 4.48
C PHE A 52 -9.24 -20.17 3.89
N PHE A 53 -8.59 -19.10 4.32
CA PHE A 53 -7.24 -18.77 3.84
C PHE A 53 -6.21 -19.82 4.27
N GLU A 54 -6.26 -20.30 5.51
CA GLU A 54 -5.38 -21.36 5.99
C GLU A 54 -5.56 -22.67 5.19
N GLU A 55 -6.81 -23.12 5.02
CA GLU A 55 -7.16 -24.34 4.28
C GLU A 55 -6.72 -24.30 2.82
N ASN A 56 -6.72 -23.11 2.20
CA ASN A 56 -6.35 -22.92 0.80
C ASN A 56 -4.90 -22.41 0.63
N GLN A 57 -4.13 -22.37 1.72
CA GLN A 57 -2.73 -21.92 1.74
C GLN A 57 -2.54 -20.50 1.17
N ILE A 58 -3.54 -19.64 1.37
CA ILE A 58 -3.49 -18.23 0.99
C ILE A 58 -2.78 -17.49 2.11
N ARG A 59 -1.65 -16.85 1.79
CA ARG A 59 -0.92 -16.03 2.75
C ARG A 59 -1.68 -14.73 3.00
N LEU A 60 -2.26 -14.58 4.18
CA LEU A 60 -2.89 -13.34 4.63
C LEU A 60 -1.83 -12.38 5.21
N ILE A 61 -1.80 -11.16 4.70
CA ILE A 61 -0.94 -10.06 5.15
C ILE A 61 -1.83 -8.96 5.71
N ASP A 62 -1.68 -8.67 7.00
CA ASP A 62 -2.35 -7.55 7.66
C ASP A 62 -1.40 -6.37 7.74
N LEU A 63 -1.67 -5.35 6.91
CA LEU A 63 -0.87 -4.13 6.88
C LEU A 63 -1.21 -3.21 8.04
N ALA A 64 -2.48 -3.14 8.44
CA ALA A 64 -2.94 -2.21 9.48
C ALA A 64 -2.43 -2.59 10.88
N LEU A 65 -2.22 -3.89 11.16
CA LEU A 65 -1.67 -4.38 12.42
C LEU A 65 -0.14 -4.54 12.42
N GLY A 66 0.55 -4.15 11.33
CA GLY A 66 2.01 -4.14 11.26
C GLY A 66 2.67 -5.52 11.30
N SER A 67 1.93 -6.59 10.98
CA SER A 67 2.42 -7.97 11.06
C SER A 67 3.55 -8.31 10.06
N TRP A 68 3.88 -7.39 9.14
CA TRP A 68 4.83 -7.63 8.06
C TRP A 68 6.32 -7.35 8.40
N LYS A 69 6.65 -6.81 9.57
CA LYS A 69 8.07 -6.53 9.89
C LYS A 69 8.86 -7.82 10.22
N ASN A 70 9.51 -8.38 9.19
CA ASN A 70 10.64 -9.34 9.15
C ASN A 70 10.51 -10.67 9.90
N ASN A 71 10.23 -11.76 9.16
CA ASN A 71 10.76 -13.08 9.49
C ASN A 71 11.99 -13.39 8.61
N SER A 72 13.13 -12.82 8.98
CA SER A 72 14.45 -13.22 8.49
C SER A 72 15.19 -13.96 9.61
N ASN A 73 14.71 -15.16 9.96
CA ASN A 73 15.43 -16.07 10.87
C ASN A 73 15.83 -17.35 10.13
N ASN A 74 17.08 -17.35 9.66
CA ASN A 74 17.87 -18.53 9.36
C ASN A 74 18.33 -19.17 10.70
N PRO A 75 18.26 -20.49 10.93
CA PRO A 75 18.64 -21.06 12.23
C PRO A 75 20.17 -21.22 12.31
N SER A 76 20.84 -20.31 13.02
CA SER A 76 22.24 -20.48 13.40
C SER A 76 22.41 -20.44 14.92
N HIS A 77 22.71 -21.63 15.45
CA HIS A 77 23.41 -21.95 16.69
C HIS A 77 23.47 -20.91 17.82
N SER A 78 22.79 -21.24 18.91
CA SER A 78 23.05 -20.73 20.25
C SER A 78 24.45 -21.12 20.74
N SER A 79 25.28 -20.13 21.07
CA SER A 79 26.39 -20.29 22.02
C SER A 79 26.16 -19.38 23.22
N ASN A 80 26.03 -20.02 24.38
CA ASN A 80 25.96 -19.40 25.70
C ASN A 80 27.22 -18.57 26.00
N ILE A 81 27.05 -17.40 26.61
CA ILE A 81 28.09 -16.75 27.40
C ILE A 81 27.49 -16.36 28.75
N ASN A 82 27.94 -17.07 29.79
CA ASN A 82 27.79 -16.68 31.20
C ASN A 82 28.76 -15.54 31.50
N THR A 83 28.27 -14.48 32.15
CA THR A 83 29.15 -13.51 32.82
C THR A 83 28.78 -13.43 34.29
N THR A 84 29.70 -13.91 35.12
CA THR A 84 29.73 -13.86 36.57
C THR A 84 30.06 -12.45 37.06
N SER A 85 29.37 -11.98 38.10
CA SER A 85 29.90 -10.92 38.98
C SER A 85 29.47 -11.18 40.42
N ASP A 86 30.41 -11.73 41.19
CA ASP A 86 30.40 -11.79 42.65
C ASP A 86 30.65 -10.40 43.25
N GLY A 87 30.01 -10.11 44.39
CA GLY A 87 30.26 -8.94 45.21
C GLY A 87 29.56 -9.04 46.56
N GLN A 88 30.25 -9.59 47.56
CA GLN A 88 29.86 -9.61 48.97
C GLN A 88 30.20 -8.29 49.68
N GLY A 89 29.35 -7.88 50.62
CA GLY A 89 29.64 -6.89 51.66
C GLY A 89 28.44 -6.72 52.60
N GLY A 90 28.60 -7.02 53.89
CA GLY A 90 27.50 -7.21 54.85
C GLY A 90 27.38 -6.19 56.00
N GLN A 91 26.62 -6.64 57.02
CA GLN A 91 26.42 -6.16 58.40
C GLN A 91 25.17 -5.30 58.72
N GLY A 92 24.46 -5.70 59.80
CA GLY A 92 23.53 -4.85 60.55
C GLY A 92 22.37 -5.59 61.24
N LEU A 93 22.47 -5.83 62.56
CA LEU A 93 21.47 -6.42 63.47
C LEU A 93 20.50 -5.37 64.04
N SER A 94 19.23 -5.71 64.29
CA SER A 94 18.47 -5.33 65.52
C SER A 94 17.04 -5.92 65.57
N GLU A 95 16.48 -5.93 66.79
CA GLU A 95 15.47 -6.83 67.36
C GLU A 95 14.00 -6.32 67.34
N SER A 96 13.08 -7.27 67.57
CA SER A 96 11.86 -7.22 68.42
C SER A 96 10.70 -6.23 68.15
N GLY A 97 9.46 -6.77 68.15
CA GLY A 97 8.31 -6.08 68.76
C GLY A 97 6.93 -6.14 68.11
N ASN A 98 6.17 -7.19 68.47
CA ASN A 98 4.75 -7.16 68.87
C ASN A 98 3.57 -6.95 67.88
N ALA A 99 2.45 -7.57 68.30
CA ALA A 99 1.19 -7.88 67.63
C ALA A 99 0.25 -6.70 67.33
N GLY A 100 -0.63 -6.90 66.33
CA GLY A 100 -1.80 -6.06 66.08
C GLY A 100 -2.58 -6.53 64.84
N GLN A 101 -3.82 -6.94 65.03
CA GLN A 101 -4.76 -7.47 64.04
C GLN A 101 -5.02 -6.49 62.89
N ASN A 102 -5.23 -7.01 61.66
CA ASN A 102 -6.51 -6.96 60.95
C ASN A 102 -6.41 -7.58 59.55
N ASN A 103 -7.21 -8.62 59.32
CA ASN A 103 -7.38 -9.31 58.05
C ASN A 103 -8.17 -8.43 57.07
N SER A 104 -7.55 -8.04 55.95
CA SER A 104 -8.25 -7.80 54.69
C SER A 104 -7.43 -8.43 53.56
N VAL A 105 -7.89 -9.60 53.10
CA VAL A 105 -7.31 -10.28 51.95
C VAL A 105 -7.74 -9.51 50.70
N ALA A 106 -6.92 -8.53 50.30
CA ALA A 106 -7.01 -7.96 48.96
C ALA A 106 -6.18 -8.84 48.02
N LEU A 107 -6.89 -9.57 47.15
CA LEU A 107 -6.30 -10.35 46.07
C LEU A 107 -5.58 -9.38 45.13
N ALA A 108 -4.25 -9.28 45.25
CA ALA A 108 -3.44 -8.52 44.32
C ALA A 108 -3.47 -9.21 42.96
N THR A 109 -4.35 -8.74 42.08
CA THR A 109 -4.29 -9.06 40.65
C THR A 109 -2.95 -8.54 40.11
N PRO A 110 -2.14 -9.37 39.42
CA PRO A 110 -0.95 -8.85 38.75
C PRO A 110 -1.40 -7.85 37.68
N SER A 111 -1.12 -6.57 37.91
CA SER A 111 -1.29 -5.50 36.96
C SER A 111 -0.33 -5.72 35.80
N VAL A 112 -0.84 -6.28 34.71
CA VAL A 112 -0.17 -6.29 33.41
C VAL A 112 0.11 -4.83 33.04
N PRO A 113 1.35 -4.43 32.72
CA PRO A 113 1.64 -3.06 32.32
C PRO A 113 0.88 -2.74 31.04
N ALA A 114 0.00 -1.73 31.10
CA ALA A 114 -0.87 -1.26 30.03
C ALA A 114 -0.13 -0.50 28.91
N ALA A 115 1.04 -0.99 28.49
CA ALA A 115 1.97 -0.27 27.63
C ALA A 115 2.64 -1.15 26.56
N LEU A 116 1.86 -1.91 25.78
CA LEU A 116 2.39 -2.53 24.54
C LEU A 116 1.47 -2.51 23.31
N PHE A 117 0.24 -1.99 23.39
CA PHE A 117 -0.63 -1.91 22.21
C PHE A 117 -1.44 -0.62 22.22
N GLN A 118 -0.78 0.50 21.91
CA GLN A 118 -1.45 1.71 21.44
C GLN A 118 -1.17 1.89 19.96
N THR A 119 -1.66 0.96 19.15
CA THR A 119 -1.92 1.26 17.74
C THR A 119 -3.26 1.97 17.71
N SER A 120 -3.26 3.25 17.36
CA SER A 120 -4.48 4.04 17.23
C SER A 120 -5.43 3.37 16.22
N TRP A 121 -6.45 2.67 16.72
CA TRP A 121 -7.48 1.96 15.96
C TRP A 121 -8.22 2.85 14.93
N TRP A 122 -8.11 4.18 15.07
CA TRP A 122 -8.72 5.18 14.20
C TRP A 122 -7.75 5.85 13.21
N LYS A 123 -6.51 5.36 13.09
CA LYS A 123 -5.55 5.97 12.15
C LYS A 123 -5.98 5.63 10.70
N PRO A 124 -6.14 6.62 9.81
CA PRO A 124 -6.29 6.39 8.37
C PRO A 124 -5.11 5.55 7.84
N LEU A 125 -5.25 4.89 6.68
CA LEU A 125 -4.09 4.28 6.03
C LEU A 125 -2.96 5.31 5.93
N SER A 126 -1.82 4.99 6.52
CA SER A 126 -0.64 5.81 6.37
C SER A 126 0.03 5.55 5.03
N GLU A 127 0.75 6.54 4.52
CA GLU A 127 1.56 6.43 3.31
C GLU A 127 2.50 5.22 3.36
N GLU A 128 3.10 4.92 4.53
CA GLU A 128 3.92 3.73 4.75
C GLU A 128 3.19 2.42 4.40
N LEU A 129 1.91 2.29 4.77
CA LEU A 129 1.14 1.07 4.50
C LEU A 129 0.78 0.95 3.02
N ILE A 130 0.43 2.09 2.40
CA ILE A 130 0.18 2.15 0.96
C ILE A 130 1.46 1.74 0.22
N LYS A 131 2.60 2.33 0.59
CA LYS A 131 3.91 2.01 0.02
C LYS A 131 4.23 0.53 0.13
N ASP A 132 4.20 -0.03 1.34
CA ASP A 132 4.52 -1.44 1.56
C ASP A 132 3.57 -2.37 0.79
N GLY A 133 2.28 -2.05 0.76
CA GLY A 133 1.30 -2.81 -0.02
C GLY A 133 1.51 -2.70 -1.52
N LEU A 134 1.88 -1.51 -2.03
CA LEU A 134 2.19 -1.28 -3.44
C LEU A 134 3.41 -2.11 -3.89
N GLU A 135 4.47 -2.14 -3.09
CA GLU A 135 5.64 -2.98 -3.35
C GLU A 135 5.29 -4.47 -3.38
N MET A 136 4.33 -4.91 -2.56
CA MET A 136 3.84 -6.28 -2.60
C MET A 136 3.01 -6.58 -3.86
N VAL A 137 2.09 -5.71 -4.27
CA VAL A 137 1.32 -5.94 -5.51
C VAL A 137 2.19 -5.79 -6.75
N LEU A 138 3.32 -5.10 -6.67
CA LEU A 138 4.31 -5.02 -7.74
C LEU A 138 5.30 -6.18 -7.74
N ASP A 139 5.25 -7.13 -6.79
CA ASP A 139 6.06 -8.35 -6.84
C ASP A 139 5.24 -9.53 -7.39
N ALA A 140 5.59 -9.96 -8.61
CA ALA A 140 4.96 -11.07 -9.32
C ALA A 140 4.96 -12.38 -8.50
N LYS A 141 5.87 -12.55 -7.54
CA LYS A 141 5.89 -13.72 -6.66
C LYS A 141 4.66 -13.80 -5.75
N ASN A 142 3.93 -12.71 -5.57
CA ASN A 142 2.74 -12.68 -4.71
C ASN A 142 1.45 -13.11 -5.44
N TYR A 143 1.50 -13.28 -6.76
CA TYR A 143 0.33 -13.53 -7.61
C TYR A 143 -0.13 -15.00 -7.60
N PRO A 144 -1.43 -15.26 -7.80
CA PRO A 144 -2.53 -14.28 -7.85
C PRO A 144 -2.84 -13.66 -6.48
N ILE A 145 -3.15 -12.38 -6.44
CA ILE A 145 -3.25 -11.58 -5.21
C ILE A 145 -4.58 -10.83 -5.14
N ILE A 146 -5.17 -10.76 -3.94
CA ILE A 146 -6.34 -9.94 -3.65
C ILE A 146 -6.01 -8.89 -2.60
N VAL A 147 -6.46 -7.65 -2.80
CA VAL A 147 -6.42 -6.59 -1.79
C VAL A 147 -7.84 -6.42 -1.26
N MET A 148 -8.00 -6.25 0.04
CA MET A 148 -9.29 -6.16 0.70
C MET A 148 -9.31 -5.10 1.80
N ASP A 149 -10.49 -4.52 2.00
CA ASP A 149 -10.84 -3.79 3.21
C ASP A 149 -12.25 -4.19 3.67
N THR A 150 -12.71 -3.68 4.81
CA THR A 150 -14.02 -4.03 5.37
C THR A 150 -15.19 -3.74 4.41
N SER A 151 -15.15 -2.60 3.72
CA SER A 151 -16.22 -2.08 2.87
C SER A 151 -16.02 -2.28 1.38
N GLY A 152 -14.79 -2.58 0.95
CA GLY A 152 -14.31 -2.57 -0.43
C GLY A 152 -14.34 -1.19 -1.09
N ILE A 153 -14.33 -0.08 -0.34
CA ILE A 153 -14.56 1.28 -0.88
C ILE A 153 -13.39 2.24 -0.63
N HIS A 154 -13.12 2.60 0.62
CA HIS A 154 -12.30 3.78 0.93
C HIS A 154 -10.81 3.45 0.91
N GLU A 155 -10.39 2.53 1.77
CA GLU A 155 -9.00 2.15 1.97
C GLU A 155 -8.43 1.54 0.70
N ILE A 156 -9.17 0.60 0.10
CA ILE A 156 -8.81 0.01 -1.19
C ILE A 156 -8.93 1.00 -2.34
N GLY A 157 -9.89 1.93 -2.28
CA GLY A 157 -10.04 2.97 -3.30
C GLY A 157 -8.84 3.91 -3.35
N THR A 158 -8.36 4.33 -2.18
CA THR A 158 -7.11 5.10 -2.04
C THR A 158 -5.91 4.27 -2.50
N PHE A 159 -5.79 3.02 -2.04
CA PHE A 159 -4.70 2.14 -2.46
C PHE A 159 -4.63 1.96 -3.98
N MET A 160 -5.76 1.63 -4.62
CA MET A 160 -5.82 1.46 -6.08
C MET A 160 -5.60 2.79 -6.80
N GLY A 161 -6.06 3.91 -6.26
CA GLY A 161 -5.77 5.24 -6.81
C GLY A 161 -4.27 5.56 -6.80
N CYS A 162 -3.56 5.20 -5.73
CA CYS A 162 -2.10 5.32 -5.66
C CYS A 162 -1.42 4.36 -6.65
N LEU A 163 -1.92 3.14 -6.85
CA LEU A 163 -1.42 2.25 -7.90
C LEU A 163 -1.60 2.86 -9.29
N ARG A 164 -2.77 3.44 -9.60
CA ARG A 164 -3.02 4.11 -10.90
C ARG A 164 -2.11 5.33 -11.09
N ARG A 165 -1.82 6.07 -10.01
CA ARG A 165 -0.84 7.16 -10.00
C ARG A 165 0.55 6.67 -10.40
N LEU A 166 0.95 5.50 -9.92
CA LEU A 166 2.20 4.84 -10.31
C LEU A 166 2.19 4.38 -11.76
N GLN A 167 1.05 3.92 -12.28
CA GLN A 167 0.87 3.54 -13.68
C GLN A 167 0.72 4.74 -14.65
N HIS A 168 1.07 5.95 -14.21
CA HIS A 168 0.98 7.17 -15.01
C HIS A 168 -0.44 7.54 -15.50
N TRP A 169 -1.49 7.07 -14.83
CA TRP A 169 -2.85 7.47 -15.19
C TRP A 169 -3.09 8.95 -14.94
N ASN A 170 -3.89 9.58 -15.80
CA ASN A 170 -4.39 10.93 -15.55
C ASN A 170 -5.28 10.93 -14.29
N PHE A 171 -5.06 11.90 -13.41
CA PHE A 171 -5.78 12.00 -12.14
C PHE A 171 -7.31 12.00 -12.29
N SER A 172 -7.87 12.64 -13.32
CA SER A 172 -9.32 12.64 -13.55
C SER A 172 -9.85 11.22 -13.78
N SER A 173 -9.12 10.40 -14.54
CA SER A 173 -9.46 8.99 -14.77
C SER A 173 -9.40 8.17 -13.49
N ILE A 174 -8.41 8.45 -12.63
CA ILE A 174 -8.27 7.80 -11.31
C ILE A 174 -9.48 8.10 -10.44
N ILE A 175 -9.92 9.37 -10.39
CA ILE A 175 -11.10 9.77 -9.61
C ILE A 175 -12.38 9.15 -10.17
N VAL A 176 -12.50 9.01 -11.49
CA VAL A 176 -13.63 8.30 -12.10
C VAL A 176 -13.66 6.83 -11.65
N GLU A 177 -12.53 6.11 -11.67
CA GLU A 177 -12.47 4.72 -11.19
C GLU A 177 -12.82 4.64 -9.69
N TYR A 178 -12.23 5.50 -8.86
CA TYR A 178 -12.54 5.53 -7.43
C TYR A 178 -14.03 5.77 -7.16
N ARG A 179 -14.62 6.78 -7.81
CA ARG A 179 -16.04 7.12 -7.63
C ARG A 179 -16.99 6.07 -8.20
N ALA A 180 -16.56 5.29 -9.19
CA ALA A 180 -17.36 4.17 -9.70
C ALA A 180 -17.61 3.11 -8.61
N TYR A 181 -16.61 2.84 -7.75
CA TYR A 181 -16.77 1.93 -6.60
C TYR A 181 -17.42 2.63 -5.39
N ALA A 182 -17.06 3.88 -5.12
CA ALA A 182 -17.52 4.57 -3.92
C ALA A 182 -18.97 5.10 -4.03
N GLY A 183 -19.44 5.42 -5.23
CA GLY A 183 -20.76 5.99 -5.46
C GLY A 183 -21.02 7.21 -4.57
N SER A 184 -22.17 7.24 -3.89
CA SER A 184 -22.54 8.32 -2.97
C SER A 184 -21.71 8.37 -1.68
N LYS A 185 -20.85 7.37 -1.43
CA LYS A 185 -19.97 7.32 -0.27
C LYS A 185 -18.62 7.99 -0.53
N ALA A 186 -18.32 8.40 -1.76
CA ALA A 186 -17.04 9.03 -2.11
C ALA A 186 -16.68 10.19 -1.16
N ARG A 187 -15.42 10.21 -0.74
CA ARG A 187 -14.88 11.23 0.17
C ARG A 187 -13.73 11.98 -0.48
N TYR A 188 -13.76 13.30 -0.37
CA TYR A 188 -12.72 14.20 -0.88
C TYR A 188 -11.34 13.93 -0.27
N VAL A 189 -11.27 13.54 1.02
CA VAL A 189 -10.00 13.24 1.69
C VAL A 189 -9.25 12.07 1.03
N ASN A 190 -9.97 11.09 0.48
CA ASN A 190 -9.36 9.98 -0.25
C ASN A 190 -8.83 10.44 -1.62
N GLU A 191 -9.55 11.33 -2.31
CA GLU A 191 -9.12 11.91 -3.59
C GLU A 191 -7.86 12.77 -3.40
N GLN A 192 -7.86 13.61 -2.36
CA GLN A 192 -6.71 14.44 -1.99
C GLN A 192 -5.50 13.59 -1.60
N PHE A 193 -5.70 12.49 -0.88
CA PHE A 193 -4.61 11.56 -0.56
C PHE A 193 -3.99 10.98 -1.84
N ILE A 194 -4.83 10.52 -2.79
CA ILE A 194 -4.35 9.99 -4.07
C ILE A 194 -3.56 11.05 -4.84
N GLU A 195 -4.01 12.31 -4.83
CA GLU A 195 -3.34 13.41 -5.52
C GLU A 195 -1.96 13.72 -4.94
N LEU A 196 -1.84 13.69 -3.61
CA LEU A 196 -0.64 14.10 -2.88
C LEU A 196 0.32 12.95 -2.57
N PHE A 197 -0.05 11.71 -2.85
CA PHE A 197 0.79 10.55 -2.57
C PHE A 197 2.10 10.62 -3.36
N ASP A 198 3.23 10.61 -2.64
CA ASP A 198 4.56 10.64 -3.23
C ASP A 198 4.94 9.26 -3.78
N ILE A 199 4.87 9.14 -5.11
CA ILE A 199 5.17 7.90 -5.83
C ILE A 199 6.67 7.60 -5.87
N ASP A 200 7.54 8.60 -5.71
CA ASP A 200 8.98 8.45 -5.82
C ASP A 200 9.57 7.64 -4.65
N TRP A 201 8.78 7.48 -3.59
CA TRP A 201 9.15 6.67 -2.44
C TRP A 201 9.03 5.16 -2.68
N ILE A 202 8.39 4.73 -3.77
CA ILE A 202 8.16 3.31 -4.05
C ILE A 202 9.43 2.64 -4.58
N THR A 203 9.85 1.56 -3.92
CA THR A 203 10.97 0.75 -4.37
C THR A 203 10.47 -0.44 -5.18
N LEU A 204 10.70 -0.40 -6.50
CA LEU A 204 10.28 -1.50 -7.38
C LEU A 204 10.99 -2.82 -7.02
N PRO A 205 10.25 -3.92 -6.86
CA PRO A 205 10.85 -5.23 -6.60
C PRO A 205 11.56 -5.79 -7.83
N HIS A 206 12.43 -6.78 -7.63
CA HIS A 206 13.20 -7.40 -8.71
C HIS A 206 12.37 -8.20 -9.72
N CYS A 207 11.17 -8.65 -9.33
CA CYS A 207 10.31 -9.50 -10.17
C CYS A 207 8.97 -8.81 -10.38
N LEU A 208 8.90 -7.92 -11.37
CA LEU A 208 7.68 -7.18 -11.71
C LEU A 208 6.68 -8.05 -12.49
N PRO A 209 5.37 -7.86 -12.31
CA PRO A 209 4.33 -8.48 -13.13
C PRO A 209 4.46 -8.11 -14.60
N THR A 210 4.05 -9.03 -15.48
CA THR A 210 4.05 -8.80 -16.94
C THR A 210 3.23 -7.57 -17.33
N TRP A 211 2.04 -7.40 -16.74
CA TRP A 211 1.18 -6.25 -17.02
C TRP A 211 1.87 -4.91 -16.70
N TRP A 212 2.73 -4.86 -15.68
CA TRP A 212 3.48 -3.65 -15.33
C TRP A 212 4.56 -3.36 -16.36
N ILE A 213 5.33 -4.39 -16.74
CA ILE A 213 6.42 -4.28 -17.72
C ILE A 213 5.87 -3.79 -19.06
N GLU A 214 4.76 -4.36 -19.52
CA GLU A 214 4.11 -3.99 -20.77
C GLU A 214 3.59 -2.54 -20.71
N GLN A 215 2.95 -2.14 -19.61
CA GLN A 215 2.47 -0.76 -19.42
C GLN A 215 3.62 0.27 -19.40
N GLU A 216 4.70 -0.02 -18.70
CA GLU A 216 5.90 0.83 -18.66
C GLU A 216 6.53 1.00 -20.04
N GLN A 217 6.58 -0.06 -20.84
CA GLN A 217 7.10 0.00 -22.20
C GLN A 217 6.22 0.87 -23.09
N MET A 218 4.91 0.64 -23.08
CA MET A 218 3.95 1.45 -23.85
C MET A 218 4.03 2.93 -23.46
N TRP A 219 4.11 3.24 -22.17
CA TRP A 219 4.20 4.63 -21.71
C TRP A 219 5.49 5.32 -22.17
N ARG A 220 6.63 4.62 -22.16
CA ARG A 220 7.90 5.16 -22.66
C ARG A 220 7.85 5.45 -24.15
N GLU A 221 7.29 4.54 -24.93
CA GLU A 221 7.10 4.72 -26.38
C GLU A 221 6.19 5.93 -26.65
N GLU A 222 5.06 6.06 -25.95
CA GLU A 222 4.16 7.21 -26.08
C GLU A 222 4.84 8.55 -25.71
N GLU A 223 5.67 8.58 -24.67
CA GLU A 223 6.38 9.79 -24.26
C GLU A 223 7.46 10.18 -25.28
N GLU A 224 8.22 9.21 -25.81
CA GLU A 224 9.20 9.43 -26.88
C GLU A 224 8.52 9.99 -28.14
N GLU A 225 7.37 9.42 -28.55
CA GLU A 225 6.59 9.94 -29.69
C GLU A 225 6.10 11.37 -29.44
N ARG A 226 5.65 11.67 -28.21
CA ARG A 226 5.17 13.00 -27.83
C ARG A 226 6.30 14.03 -27.85
N GLU A 227 7.49 13.68 -27.37
CA GLU A 227 8.66 14.54 -27.42
C GLU A 227 9.08 14.86 -28.85
N LEU A 228 9.14 13.85 -29.72
CA LEU A 228 9.44 14.02 -31.15
C LEU A 228 8.41 14.92 -31.85
N GLN A 229 7.13 14.77 -31.51
CA GLN A 229 6.07 15.61 -32.07
C GLN A 229 6.24 17.08 -31.65
N LEU A 230 6.56 17.33 -30.39
CA LEU A 230 6.83 18.68 -29.88
C LEU A 230 8.07 19.31 -30.50
N GLU A 231 9.13 18.52 -30.74
CA GLU A 231 10.34 18.99 -31.42
C GLU A 231 10.04 19.40 -32.86
N LEU A 232 9.33 18.55 -33.61
CA LEU A 232 8.91 18.86 -34.98
C LEU A 232 8.03 20.11 -35.05
N GLU A 233 7.10 20.28 -34.10
CA GLU A 233 6.26 21.48 -34.03
C GLU A 233 7.11 22.75 -33.80
N ARG A 234 8.08 22.70 -32.88
CA ARG A 234 9.00 23.82 -32.62
C ARG A 234 9.86 24.17 -33.84
N GLU A 235 10.35 23.17 -34.57
CA GLU A 235 11.11 23.38 -35.81
C GLU A 235 10.25 24.03 -36.90
N GLN A 236 9.02 23.55 -37.08
CA GLN A 236 8.07 24.14 -38.03
C GLN A 236 7.72 25.58 -37.67
N GLU A 237 7.57 25.89 -36.38
CA GLU A 237 7.37 27.27 -35.91
C GLU A 237 8.58 28.17 -36.12
N ALA A 238 9.80 27.66 -35.88
CA ALA A 238 11.03 28.40 -36.14
C ALA A 238 11.19 28.69 -37.64
N GLN A 239 10.91 27.70 -38.49
CA GLN A 239 10.96 27.85 -39.94
C GLN A 239 9.93 28.89 -40.42
N ARG A 240 8.68 28.81 -39.95
CA ARG A 240 7.63 29.80 -40.25
C ARG A 240 8.06 31.22 -39.86
N ARG A 241 8.67 31.40 -38.68
CA ARG A 241 9.19 32.71 -38.23
C ARG A 241 10.31 33.23 -39.13
N ASN A 242 11.26 32.37 -39.49
CA ASN A 242 12.37 32.73 -40.38
C ASN A 242 11.87 33.15 -41.78
N ASP A 243 10.90 32.42 -42.32
CA ASP A 243 10.33 32.72 -43.64
C ASP A 243 9.55 34.03 -43.64
N GLN A 244 8.77 34.31 -42.58
CA GLN A 244 8.10 35.59 -42.39
C GLN A 244 9.11 36.76 -42.31
N GLN A 245 10.20 36.57 -41.56
CA GLN A 245 11.24 37.60 -41.44
C GLN A 245 11.93 37.88 -42.78
N ARG A 246 12.23 36.82 -43.57
CA ARG A 246 12.80 36.98 -44.92
C ARG A 246 11.85 37.73 -45.86
N GLN A 247 10.57 37.41 -45.85
CA GLN A 247 9.56 38.11 -46.65
C GLN A 247 9.46 39.58 -46.26
N GLN A 248 9.44 39.89 -44.96
CA GLN A 248 9.38 41.27 -44.46
C GLN A 248 10.62 42.09 -44.88
N LEU A 249 11.81 41.49 -44.80
CA LEU A 249 13.05 42.13 -45.25
C LEU A 249 13.06 42.39 -46.76
N ALA A 250 12.56 41.46 -47.57
CA ALA A 250 12.46 41.62 -49.02
C ALA A 250 11.54 42.79 -49.39
N ILE A 251 10.35 42.85 -48.77
CA ILE A 251 9.38 43.97 -48.98
C ILE A 251 10.00 45.31 -48.59
N THR A 252 10.74 45.36 -47.47
CA THR A 252 11.37 46.60 -47.00
C THR A 252 12.49 47.07 -47.93
N ALA A 253 13.26 46.13 -48.50
CA ALA A 253 14.34 46.44 -49.44
C ALA A 253 13.82 46.99 -50.77
N GLU A 254 12.69 46.50 -51.27
CA GLU A 254 12.03 47.01 -52.48
C GLU A 254 11.39 48.40 -52.30
N ALA A 255 11.04 48.77 -51.07
CA ALA A 255 10.41 50.05 -50.75
C ALA A 255 11.40 51.21 -50.46
N ALA A 256 12.71 50.96 -50.48
CA ALA A 256 13.72 51.99 -50.20
C ALA A 256 13.91 52.93 -51.41
N PRO A 257 13.75 54.26 -51.27
CA PRO A 257 13.92 55.19 -52.38
C PRO A 257 15.39 55.30 -52.80
N SER A 258 15.62 55.23 -54.12
CA SER A 258 16.91 55.40 -54.81
C SER A 258 17.41 56.84 -54.81
#